data_AF-A0ABD1VS48-F1
#
_entry.id   AF-A0ABD1VS48-F1
#
_cell.length_a   1.000
_cell.length_b   1.000
_cell.length_c   1.000
_cell.angle_alpha   90.00
_cell.angle_beta   90.00
_cell.angle_gamma   90.00
#
_symmetry.space_group_name_H-M   'P 1'
#
loop_
_entity.id
_entity.type
_entity.pdbx_description
1 polymer ?
#
loop_
_entity_poly.entity_id
_entity_poly.type
_entity_poly.pdbx_seq_one_letter_code
_entity_poly.pdbx_strand_id
1 'polypeptide(L)'
;MERLCVLLFTIACILSTNSCARAIGVNYGFLGDNLPTPANVVALLKSRNIQKIRIFNPNPDVLTALGGSGIEVILGVRNENLEELASDATAAARWVNINVSPYKSSVKFTCISAGNEVIPGPLAGNVLGAMQNLDAALNAANSPIPVSTVVPMQVLGTSFPPSNSTFSDETAATMQGIAGFLATKKSPSFTQCISILCTYRRSQ
;
A
#
# COMPACT_ATOMS: atom_id res chain seq x y z
N MET A 1 -37.76 -29.72 14.54
CA MET A 1 -37.10 -28.78 13.60
C MET A 1 -36.20 -27.78 14.31
N GLU A 2 -36.63 -27.18 15.43
CA GLU A 2 -35.84 -26.17 16.16
C GLU A 2 -34.47 -26.64 16.67
N ARG A 3 -34.36 -27.90 17.14
CA ARG A 3 -33.08 -28.48 17.58
C ARG A 3 -32.07 -28.71 16.43
N LEU A 4 -32.54 -28.84 15.19
CA LEU A 4 -31.70 -29.03 14.00
C LEU A 4 -31.14 -27.68 13.52
N CYS A 5 -31.94 -26.60 13.61
CA CYS A 5 -31.50 -25.24 13.27
C CYS A 5 -30.40 -24.73 14.20
N VAL A 6 -30.46 -25.04 15.50
CA VAL A 6 -29.44 -24.63 16.48
C VAL A 6 -28.10 -25.37 16.24
N LEU A 7 -28.15 -26.62 15.78
CA LEU A 7 -26.96 -27.40 15.45
C LEU A 7 -26.26 -26.87 14.17
N LEU A 8 -27.05 -26.46 13.17
CA LEU A 8 -26.53 -25.85 11.94
C LEU A 8 -25.90 -24.48 12.18
N PHE A 9 -26.48 -23.68 13.08
CA PHE A 9 -25.97 -22.35 13.43
C PHE A 9 -24.65 -22.41 14.21
N THR A 10 -24.49 -23.42 15.06
CA THR A 10 -23.25 -23.63 15.84
C THR A 10 -22.09 -24.14 14.98
N ILE A 11 -22.35 -25.02 13.99
CA ILE A 11 -21.33 -25.47 13.02
C ILE A 11 -20.87 -24.33 12.10
N ALA A 12 -21.79 -23.47 11.64
CA ALA A 12 -21.45 -22.29 10.84
C ALA A 12 -20.55 -21.29 11.61
N CYS A 13 -20.75 -21.16 12.92
CA CYS A 13 -19.95 -20.29 13.78
C CYS A 13 -18.52 -20.84 14.00
N ILE A 14 -18.35 -22.17 14.06
CA ILE A 14 -17.02 -22.82 14.16
C ILE A 14 -16.24 -22.73 12.84
N LEU A 15 -16.92 -22.76 11.70
CA LEU A 15 -16.34 -22.49 10.38
C LEU A 15 -16.01 -21.01 10.15
N SER A 16 -16.57 -20.12 10.98
CA SER A 16 -16.28 -18.68 11.00
C SER A 16 -15.09 -18.35 11.90
N THR A 17 -14.08 -19.23 11.94
CA THR A 17 -12.74 -18.82 12.39
C THR A 17 -12.15 -17.93 11.30
N ASN A 18 -12.63 -16.68 11.24
CA ASN A 18 -11.80 -15.59 10.76
C ASN A 18 -10.57 -15.64 11.64
N SER A 19 -9.51 -16.25 11.10
CA SER A 19 -8.19 -16.14 11.65
C SER A 19 -8.00 -14.64 11.82
N CYS A 20 -7.88 -14.15 13.06
CA CYS A 20 -7.23 -12.88 13.30
C CYS A 20 -5.82 -13.06 12.78
N ALA A 21 -5.64 -12.94 11.46
CA ALA A 21 -4.38 -13.08 10.81
C ALA A 21 -3.55 -11.96 11.40
N ARG A 22 -2.60 -12.33 12.26
CA ARG A 22 -1.53 -11.48 12.74
C ARG A 22 -0.65 -11.21 11.50
N ALA A 23 -1.15 -10.38 10.60
CA ALA A 23 -0.53 -10.05 9.34
C ALA A 23 0.63 -9.09 9.63
N ILE A 24 1.78 -9.66 9.95
CA ILE A 24 3.03 -8.90 10.11
C ILE A 24 3.62 -8.68 8.71
N GLY A 25 4.01 -7.44 8.44
CA GLY A 25 4.74 -7.05 7.25
C GLY A 25 6.01 -6.31 7.59
N VAL A 26 6.92 -6.24 6.63
CA VAL A 26 8.19 -5.51 6.78
C VAL A 26 8.41 -4.53 5.63
N ASN A 27 9.10 -3.42 5.94
CA ASN A 27 9.61 -2.51 4.92
C ASN A 27 10.98 -3.04 4.45
N TYR A 28 11.15 -3.22 3.15
CA TYR A 28 12.42 -3.61 2.55
C TYR A 28 13.05 -2.42 1.82
N GLY A 29 13.98 -1.77 2.52
CA GLY A 29 14.78 -0.67 1.99
C GLY A 29 16.05 -1.17 1.30
N PHE A 30 16.51 -0.41 0.31
CA PHE A 30 17.69 -0.75 -0.51
C PHE A 30 18.92 0.12 -0.20
N LEU A 31 18.80 1.05 0.76
CA LEU A 31 19.89 1.95 1.15
C LEU A 31 20.77 1.28 2.21
N GLY A 32 21.63 0.38 1.76
CA GLY A 32 22.65 -0.29 2.56
C GLY A 32 23.72 -0.89 1.67
N ASP A 33 24.94 -0.99 2.16
CA ASP A 33 26.12 -1.45 1.41
C ASP A 33 26.44 -2.94 1.63
N ASN A 34 25.74 -3.59 2.57
CA ASN A 34 25.95 -4.98 2.98
C ASN A 34 24.65 -5.80 3.03
N LEU A 35 23.64 -5.41 2.25
CA LEU A 35 22.34 -6.07 2.25
C LEU A 35 22.42 -7.47 1.61
N PRO A 36 21.68 -8.47 2.13
CA PRO A 36 21.56 -9.77 1.48
C PRO A 36 20.94 -9.66 0.09
N THR A 37 21.19 -10.65 -0.76
CA THR A 37 20.54 -10.72 -2.09
C THR A 37 19.01 -10.80 -1.95
N PRO A 38 18.23 -10.32 -2.94
CA PRO A 38 16.77 -10.40 -2.89
C PRO A 38 16.23 -11.82 -2.65
N ALA A 39 16.86 -12.84 -3.23
CA ALA A 39 16.51 -14.25 -3.00
C ALA A 39 16.70 -14.66 -1.53
N ASN A 40 17.82 -14.25 -0.91
CA ASN A 40 18.07 -14.51 0.51
C ASN A 40 17.09 -13.76 1.41
N VAL A 41 16.69 -12.53 1.05
CA VAL A 41 15.64 -11.79 1.77
C VAL A 41 14.32 -12.54 1.67
N VAL A 42 13.89 -12.98 0.49
CA VAL A 42 12.65 -13.76 0.33
C VAL A 42 12.68 -15.06 1.12
N ALA A 43 13.81 -15.78 1.11
CA ALA A 43 13.99 -16.99 1.91
C ALA A 43 13.89 -16.69 3.42
N LEU A 44 14.50 -15.60 3.88
CA LEU A 44 14.40 -15.14 5.27
C LEU A 44 12.96 -14.83 5.66
N LEU A 45 12.22 -14.07 4.86
CA LEU A 45 10.81 -13.75 5.12
C LEU A 45 9.96 -15.01 5.24
N LYS A 46 10.14 -15.97 4.32
CA LYS A 46 9.47 -17.27 4.39
C LYS A 46 9.82 -18.04 5.67
N SER A 47 11.10 -18.10 6.06
CA SER A 47 11.55 -18.78 7.28
C SER A 47 10.97 -18.19 8.57
N ARG A 48 10.55 -16.91 8.53
CA ARG A 48 9.97 -16.18 9.66
C ARG A 48 8.45 -16.02 9.56
N ASN A 49 7.82 -16.69 8.59
CA ASN A 49 6.39 -16.61 8.31
C ASN A 49 5.89 -15.16 8.11
N ILE A 50 6.74 -14.31 7.53
CA ILE A 50 6.39 -12.94 7.14
C ILE A 50 5.78 -13.01 5.74
N GLN A 51 4.53 -12.60 5.63
CA GLN A 51 3.73 -12.77 4.41
C GLN A 51 3.49 -11.47 3.66
N LYS A 52 3.96 -10.33 4.19
CA LYS A 52 3.75 -9.00 3.60
C LYS A 52 5.05 -8.22 3.54
N ILE A 53 5.28 -7.54 2.43
CA ILE A 53 6.45 -6.70 2.22
C ILE A 53 6.04 -5.37 1.57
N ARG A 54 6.68 -4.29 2.00
CA ARG A 54 6.63 -3.00 1.31
C ARG A 54 8.00 -2.71 0.70
N ILE A 55 8.03 -2.41 -0.59
CA ILE A 55 9.20 -1.92 -1.31
C ILE A 55 8.95 -0.47 -1.73
N PHE A 56 9.92 0.42 -1.54
CA PHE A 56 9.72 1.87 -1.68
C PHE A 56 9.78 2.35 -3.14
N ASN A 57 10.43 1.58 -4.00
CA ASN A 57 10.56 1.86 -5.42
C ASN A 57 10.60 0.53 -6.21
N PRO A 58 10.27 0.56 -7.51
CA PRO A 58 10.43 -0.62 -8.35
C PRO A 58 11.89 -1.07 -8.39
N ASN A 59 12.11 -2.37 -8.24
CA ASN A 59 13.40 -3.02 -8.39
C ASN A 59 13.17 -4.38 -9.08
N PRO A 60 13.63 -4.54 -10.34
CA PRO A 60 13.41 -5.77 -11.11
C PRO A 60 13.94 -7.04 -10.44
N ASP A 61 15.10 -6.98 -9.77
CA ASP A 61 15.71 -8.14 -9.11
C ASP A 61 14.86 -8.60 -7.92
N VAL A 62 14.31 -7.63 -7.16
CA VAL A 62 13.43 -7.90 -6.02
C VAL A 62 12.09 -8.43 -6.48
N LEU A 63 11.48 -7.83 -7.50
CA LEU A 63 10.20 -8.29 -8.05
C LEU A 63 10.33 -9.70 -8.66
N THR A 64 11.45 -9.99 -9.32
CA THR A 64 11.75 -11.33 -9.83
C THR A 64 11.88 -12.34 -8.70
N ALA A 65 12.62 -12.01 -7.63
CA ALA A 65 12.77 -12.89 -6.46
C ALA A 65 11.45 -13.11 -5.69
N LEU A 66 10.55 -12.12 -5.70
CA LEU A 66 9.22 -12.23 -5.10
C LEU A 66 8.24 -13.07 -5.95
N GLY A 67 8.54 -13.30 -7.22
CA GLY A 67 7.72 -14.11 -8.12
C GLY A 67 7.51 -15.53 -7.59
N GLY A 68 6.25 -15.95 -7.49
CA GLY A 68 5.88 -17.27 -6.96
C GLY A 68 6.13 -17.46 -5.46
N SER A 69 6.54 -16.40 -4.74
CA SER A 69 6.80 -16.50 -3.30
C SER A 69 5.53 -16.60 -2.45
N GLY A 70 4.40 -16.08 -2.95
CA GLY A 70 3.15 -15.94 -2.21
C GLY A 70 3.12 -14.74 -1.26
N ILE A 71 4.22 -13.98 -1.14
CA ILE A 71 4.32 -12.78 -0.31
C ILE A 71 3.54 -11.64 -0.96
N GLU A 72 2.71 -10.96 -0.17
CA GLU A 72 1.93 -9.79 -0.58
C GLU A 72 2.81 -8.55 -0.65
N VAL A 73 2.71 -7.79 -1.74
CA VAL A 73 3.62 -6.68 -2.04
C VAL A 73 2.87 -5.34 -2.12
N ILE A 74 3.30 -4.39 -1.30
CA ILE A 74 3.05 -2.97 -1.52
C ILE A 74 4.23 -2.41 -2.32
N LEU A 75 3.97 -1.90 -3.52
CA LEU A 75 4.98 -1.29 -4.38
C LEU A 75 4.86 0.23 -4.38
N GLY A 76 5.92 0.90 -3.93
CA GLY A 76 6.03 2.35 -3.92
C GLY A 76 6.42 2.91 -5.29
N VAL A 77 5.84 4.05 -5.61
CA VAL A 77 6.27 4.98 -6.65
C VAL A 77 7.30 5.91 -6.04
N ARG A 78 8.39 6.16 -6.78
CA ARG A 78 9.43 7.11 -6.37
C ARG A 78 8.86 8.53 -6.34
N ASN A 79 9.21 9.31 -5.33
CA ASN A 79 8.66 10.66 -5.14
C ASN A 79 8.95 11.57 -6.34
N GLU A 80 10.13 11.45 -6.95
CA GLU A 80 10.53 12.20 -8.14
C GLU A 80 9.71 11.90 -9.40
N ASN A 81 8.95 10.80 -9.43
CA ASN A 81 8.07 10.50 -10.56
C ASN A 81 6.66 11.08 -10.38
N LEU A 82 6.31 11.62 -9.20
CA LEU A 82 4.94 12.04 -8.91
C LEU A 82 4.45 13.16 -9.84
N GLU A 83 5.30 14.13 -10.16
CA GLU A 83 4.94 15.25 -11.03
C GLU A 83 4.61 14.78 -12.46
N GLU A 84 5.48 13.96 -13.05
CA GLU A 84 5.27 13.38 -14.38
C GLU A 84 4.00 12.51 -14.39
N LEU A 85 3.84 11.62 -13.40
CA LEU A 85 2.70 10.72 -13.30
C LEU A 85 1.37 11.47 -13.08
N ALA A 86 1.40 12.62 -12.43
CA ALA A 86 0.21 13.45 -12.23
C ALA A 86 -0.19 14.22 -13.49
N SER A 87 0.81 14.71 -14.25
CA SER A 87 0.59 15.56 -15.41
C SER A 87 0.34 14.80 -16.71
N ASP A 88 0.83 13.57 -16.85
CA ASP A 88 0.71 12.76 -18.07
C ASP A 88 0.20 11.34 -17.78
N ALA A 89 -1.01 11.03 -18.23
CA ALA A 89 -1.59 9.69 -18.13
C ALA A 89 -0.79 8.63 -18.91
N THR A 90 -0.09 9.02 -19.98
CA THR A 90 0.78 8.13 -20.75
C THR A 90 2.00 7.73 -19.96
N ALA A 91 2.57 8.64 -19.15
CA ALA A 91 3.64 8.32 -18.22
C ALA A 91 3.19 7.29 -17.18
N ALA A 92 1.97 7.42 -16.64
CA ALA A 92 1.41 6.41 -15.73
C ALA A 92 1.20 5.04 -16.40
N ALA A 93 0.69 5.01 -17.63
CA ALA A 93 0.57 3.77 -18.41
C ALA A 93 1.94 3.11 -18.66
N ARG A 94 2.96 3.91 -19.00
CA ARG A 94 4.34 3.44 -19.16
C ARG A 94 4.89 2.87 -17.85
N TRP A 95 4.69 3.58 -16.74
CA TRP A 95 5.15 3.14 -15.43
C TRP A 95 4.53 1.78 -15.05
N VAL A 96 3.22 1.59 -15.26
CA VAL A 96 2.54 0.30 -15.02
C VAL A 96 3.10 -0.79 -15.93
N ASN A 97 3.29 -0.51 -17.21
CA ASN A 97 3.79 -1.47 -18.18
C ASN A 97 5.23 -1.94 -17.90
N ILE A 98 6.05 -1.10 -17.29
CA ILE A 98 7.43 -1.44 -16.92
C ILE A 98 7.46 -2.16 -15.56
N ASN A 99 6.72 -1.66 -14.57
CA ASN A 99 6.93 -2.04 -13.17
C ASN A 99 5.93 -3.05 -12.62
N VAL A 100 4.77 -3.22 -13.26
CA VAL A 100 3.67 -4.07 -12.77
C VAL A 100 3.33 -5.15 -13.78
N SER A 101 3.06 -4.78 -15.04
CA SER A 101 2.60 -5.72 -16.08
C SER A 101 3.50 -6.96 -16.27
N PRO A 102 4.85 -6.88 -16.21
CA PRO A 102 5.71 -8.06 -16.37
C PRO A 102 5.60 -9.05 -15.20
N TYR A 103 5.18 -8.58 -14.03
CA TYR A 103 5.20 -9.34 -12.78
C TYR A 103 3.81 -9.72 -12.29
N LYS A 104 2.73 -9.20 -12.89
CA LYS A 104 1.36 -9.33 -12.38
C LYS A 104 0.84 -10.76 -12.21
N SER A 105 1.41 -11.73 -12.95
CA SER A 105 1.04 -13.15 -12.84
C SER A 105 1.81 -13.92 -11.78
N SER A 106 2.97 -13.43 -11.36
CA SER A 106 3.87 -14.12 -10.42
C SER A 106 3.98 -13.42 -9.06
N VAL A 107 3.84 -12.10 -9.02
CA VAL A 107 3.91 -11.27 -7.81
C VAL A 107 2.51 -10.90 -7.34
N LYS A 108 2.24 -11.09 -6.05
CA LYS A 108 0.96 -10.76 -5.43
C LYS A 108 0.94 -9.30 -4.97
N PHE A 109 0.75 -8.38 -5.91
CA PHE A 109 0.57 -6.96 -5.57
C PHE A 109 -0.74 -6.74 -4.81
N THR A 110 -0.67 -6.08 -3.67
CA THR A 110 -1.84 -5.71 -2.86
C THR A 110 -2.10 -4.21 -2.89
N CYS A 111 -1.09 -3.40 -3.20
CA CYS A 111 -1.22 -1.96 -3.27
C CYS A 111 -0.10 -1.30 -4.09
N ILE A 112 -0.43 -0.23 -4.82
CA ILE A 112 0.54 0.73 -5.33
C ILE A 112 0.49 2.00 -4.47
N SER A 113 1.63 2.43 -3.93
CA SER A 113 1.74 3.65 -3.12
C SER A 113 2.30 4.79 -3.96
N ALA A 114 1.46 5.75 -4.34
CA ALA A 114 1.85 6.98 -5.00
C ALA A 114 2.48 7.96 -3.99
N GLY A 115 3.80 7.85 -3.83
CA GLY A 115 4.57 8.70 -2.93
C GLY A 115 4.74 8.16 -1.52
N ASN A 116 5.75 8.68 -0.83
CA ASN A 116 6.07 8.41 0.56
C ASN A 116 6.35 9.72 1.31
N GLU A 117 5.42 10.06 2.20
CA GLU A 117 5.53 11.16 3.15
C GLU A 117 5.78 12.55 2.53
N VAL A 118 5.18 12.82 1.38
CA VAL A 118 5.36 14.07 0.62
C VAL A 118 4.34 15.17 0.96
N ILE A 119 3.49 14.94 1.97
CA ILE A 119 2.42 15.85 2.41
C ILE A 119 2.64 16.16 3.89
N PRO A 120 2.79 17.43 4.30
CA PRO A 120 2.92 18.62 3.45
C PRO A 120 4.22 18.62 2.64
N GLY A 121 4.30 19.43 1.60
CA GLY A 121 5.50 19.56 0.76
C GLY A 121 5.22 19.98 -0.69
N PRO A 122 6.27 20.26 -1.47
CA PRO A 122 6.14 20.75 -2.84
C PRO A 122 5.42 19.77 -3.78
N LEU A 123 5.48 18.47 -3.48
CA LEU A 123 4.85 17.41 -4.28
C LEU A 123 3.41 17.10 -3.83
N ALA A 124 2.89 17.76 -2.79
CA ALA A 124 1.57 17.44 -2.24
C ALA A 124 0.45 17.58 -3.28
N GLY A 125 0.54 18.60 -4.14
CA GLY A 125 -0.42 18.83 -5.22
C GLY A 125 -0.42 17.75 -6.32
N ASN A 126 0.67 16.99 -6.45
CA ASN A 126 0.81 15.96 -7.48
C ASN A 126 0.24 14.61 -7.05
N VAL A 127 0.12 14.34 -5.75
CA VAL A 127 -0.24 13.01 -5.23
C VAL A 127 -1.59 12.53 -5.77
N LEU A 128 -2.63 13.35 -5.69
CA LEU A 128 -3.97 12.95 -6.13
C LEU A 128 -4.02 12.65 -7.64
N GLY A 129 -3.42 13.50 -8.47
CA GLY A 129 -3.36 13.30 -9.92
C GLY A 129 -2.61 12.02 -10.27
N ALA A 130 -1.46 11.77 -9.62
CA ALA A 130 -0.70 10.55 -9.82
C ALA A 130 -1.50 9.30 -9.41
N MET A 131 -2.22 9.35 -8.28
CA MET A 131 -3.10 8.25 -7.84
C MET A 131 -4.19 7.94 -8.86
N GLN A 132 -4.84 8.97 -9.41
CA GLN A 132 -5.90 8.83 -10.40
C GLN A 132 -5.38 8.23 -11.72
N ASN A 133 -4.24 8.72 -12.23
CA ASN A 133 -3.65 8.23 -13.47
C ASN A 133 -3.13 6.80 -13.33
N LEU A 134 -2.50 6.46 -12.20
CA LEU A 134 -2.06 5.10 -11.92
C LEU A 134 -3.24 4.13 -11.82
N ASP A 135 -4.31 4.49 -11.14
CA ASP A 135 -5.52 3.67 -11.03
C ASP A 135 -6.15 3.43 -12.41
N ALA A 136 -6.26 4.47 -13.25
CA ALA A 136 -6.75 4.34 -14.61
C ALA A 136 -5.86 3.40 -15.45
N ALA A 137 -4.53 3.55 -15.37
CA ALA A 137 -3.57 2.72 -16.09
C ALA A 137 -3.61 1.25 -15.64
N LEU A 138 -3.73 1.00 -14.34
CA LEU A 138 -3.85 -0.34 -13.76
C LEU A 138 -5.14 -1.04 -14.22
N ASN A 139 -6.26 -0.31 -14.23
CA ASN A 139 -7.52 -0.82 -14.76
C ASN A 139 -7.43 -1.14 -16.25
N ALA A 140 -6.84 -0.25 -17.06
CA ALA A 140 -6.62 -0.48 -18.49
C ALA A 140 -5.71 -1.70 -18.77
N ALA A 141 -4.75 -1.97 -17.88
CA ALA A 141 -3.86 -3.14 -17.95
C ALA A 141 -4.49 -4.44 -17.39
N ASN A 142 -5.80 -4.45 -17.09
CA ASN A 142 -6.53 -5.55 -16.44
C ASN A 142 -5.85 -6.01 -15.15
N SER A 143 -5.33 -5.06 -14.37
CA SER A 143 -4.62 -5.30 -13.11
C SER A 143 -5.21 -4.39 -12.04
N PRO A 144 -6.44 -4.62 -11.54
CA PRO A 144 -7.18 -3.72 -10.65
C PRO A 144 -6.60 -3.71 -9.22
N ILE A 145 -5.32 -3.38 -9.12
CA ILE A 145 -4.56 -3.26 -7.88
C ILE A 145 -4.92 -1.91 -7.25
N PRO A 146 -5.30 -1.87 -5.96
CA PRO A 146 -5.61 -0.61 -5.29
C PRO A 146 -4.44 0.38 -5.30
N VAL A 147 -4.75 1.67 -5.47
CA VAL A 147 -3.78 2.76 -5.38
C VAL A 147 -4.05 3.59 -4.14
N SER A 148 -2.99 3.92 -3.41
CA SER A 148 -3.03 4.78 -2.22
C SER A 148 -1.76 5.63 -2.12
N THR A 149 -1.53 6.26 -0.98
CA THR A 149 -0.33 7.03 -0.68
C THR A 149 0.05 6.86 0.79
N VAL A 150 1.32 7.11 1.12
CA VAL A 150 1.81 7.09 2.49
C VAL A 150 1.98 8.53 2.98
N VAL A 151 1.35 8.83 4.11
CA VAL A 151 1.34 10.17 4.72
C VAL A 151 2.01 10.16 6.09
N PRO A 152 2.79 11.20 6.45
CA PRO A 152 3.36 11.32 7.77
C PRO A 152 2.30 11.85 8.75
N MET A 153 2.55 11.76 10.05
CA MET A 153 1.64 12.34 11.05
C MET A 153 1.49 13.87 10.93
N GLN A 154 2.41 14.55 10.25
CA GLN A 154 2.37 16.01 10.03
C GLN A 154 1.15 16.46 9.24
N VAL A 155 0.41 15.55 8.58
CA VAL A 155 -0.87 15.90 7.95
C VAL A 155 -1.97 16.25 8.95
N LEU A 156 -1.81 15.91 10.22
CA LEU A 156 -2.78 16.19 11.28
C LEU A 156 -2.51 17.54 11.94
N GLY A 157 -3.57 18.30 12.17
CA GLY A 157 -3.54 19.51 12.99
C GLY A 157 -3.82 19.15 14.45
N THR A 158 -5.07 18.78 14.74
CA THR A 158 -5.43 18.18 16.04
C THR A 158 -5.30 16.65 15.95
N SER A 159 -4.69 16.03 16.96
CA SER A 159 -4.52 14.57 17.03
C SER A 159 -4.93 13.96 18.38
N PHE A 160 -5.23 14.79 19.39
CA PHE A 160 -5.67 14.34 20.71
C PHE A 160 -6.87 15.17 21.24
N PRO A 161 -7.90 14.53 21.82
CA PRO A 161 -8.13 13.08 21.82
C PRO A 161 -8.33 12.56 20.38
N PRO A 162 -8.08 11.26 20.10
CA PRO A 162 -8.19 10.73 18.75
C PRO A 162 -9.56 10.98 18.08
N SER A 163 -10.65 11.06 18.87
CA SER A 163 -12.00 11.39 18.38
C SER A 163 -12.12 12.80 17.78
N ASN A 164 -11.20 13.70 18.12
CA ASN A 164 -11.18 15.09 17.66
C ASN A 164 -10.08 15.31 16.62
N SER A 165 -9.51 14.25 16.03
CA SER A 165 -8.43 14.42 15.08
C SER A 165 -8.91 15.08 13.79
N THR A 166 -8.16 16.09 13.34
CA THR A 166 -8.42 16.83 12.10
C THR A 166 -7.16 16.89 11.26
N PHE A 167 -7.30 17.02 9.94
CA PHE A 167 -6.18 17.45 9.11
C PHE A 167 -5.78 18.88 9.48
N SER A 168 -4.50 19.20 9.28
CA SER A 168 -4.00 20.57 9.43
C SER A 168 -4.59 21.47 8.34
N ASP A 169 -4.68 22.78 8.57
CA ASP A 169 -5.20 23.73 7.57
C ASP A 169 -4.39 23.67 6.26
N GLU A 170 -3.07 23.46 6.35
CA GLU A 170 -2.17 23.33 5.21
C GLU A 170 -2.48 22.11 4.34
N THR A 171 -2.81 20.97 4.96
CA THR A 171 -2.96 19.68 4.28
C THR A 171 -4.41 19.31 4.01
N ALA A 172 -5.37 19.99 4.63
CA ALA A 172 -6.79 19.63 4.61
C ALA A 172 -7.34 19.48 3.19
N ALA A 173 -7.09 20.43 2.29
CA ALA A 173 -7.59 20.37 0.92
C ALA A 173 -7.06 19.14 0.16
N THR A 174 -5.75 18.90 0.22
CA THR A 174 -5.10 17.75 -0.42
C THR A 174 -5.62 16.43 0.17
N MET A 175 -5.69 16.33 1.50
CA MET A 175 -6.13 15.12 2.19
C MET A 175 -7.62 14.82 1.98
N GLN A 176 -8.47 15.85 1.88
CA GLN A 176 -9.88 15.69 1.51
C GLN A 176 -10.01 15.16 0.08
N GLY A 177 -9.24 15.67 -0.87
CA GLY A 177 -9.22 15.16 -2.24
C GLY A 177 -8.80 13.70 -2.33
N ILE A 178 -7.73 13.33 -1.61
CA ILE A 178 -7.26 11.93 -1.50
C ILE A 178 -8.31 11.04 -0.84
N ALA A 179 -8.87 11.45 0.30
CA ALA A 179 -9.90 10.70 1.01
C ALA A 179 -11.17 10.51 0.15
N GLY A 180 -11.58 11.56 -0.58
CA GLY A 180 -12.68 11.51 -1.53
C GLY A 180 -12.44 10.50 -2.65
N PHE A 181 -11.25 10.55 -3.28
CA PHE A 181 -10.86 9.55 -4.28
C PHE A 181 -10.90 8.13 -3.72
N LEU A 182 -10.29 7.89 -2.55
CA LEU A 182 -10.26 6.57 -1.92
C LEU A 182 -11.67 6.06 -1.58
N ALA A 183 -12.58 6.94 -1.12
CA ALA A 183 -13.96 6.59 -0.83
C ALA A 183 -14.71 6.07 -2.07
N THR A 184 -14.38 6.56 -3.28
CA THR A 184 -15.01 6.08 -4.53
C THR A 184 -14.67 4.63 -4.86
N LYS A 185 -13.57 4.09 -4.32
CA LYS A 185 -13.01 2.80 -4.72
C LYS A 185 -13.51 1.60 -3.90
N LYS A 186 -14.43 1.80 -2.94
CA LYS A 186 -15.25 0.77 -2.23
C LYS A 186 -14.51 -0.54 -1.83
N SER A 187 -13.33 -0.46 -1.19
CA SER A 187 -12.53 -1.64 -0.82
C SER A 187 -12.35 -1.77 0.70
N PRO A 188 -12.73 -2.91 1.32
CA PRO A 188 -12.47 -3.18 2.74
C PRO A 188 -10.98 -3.21 3.11
N SER A 189 -10.08 -3.28 2.11
CA SER A 189 -8.64 -3.43 2.27
C SER A 189 -7.88 -2.10 2.48
N PHE A 190 -8.56 -0.94 2.44
CA PHE A 190 -7.91 0.38 2.39
C PHE A 190 -7.08 0.74 3.63
N THR A 191 -7.45 0.24 4.81
CA THR A 191 -6.65 0.40 6.05
C THR A 191 -5.27 -0.23 5.92
N GLN A 192 -5.05 -1.14 4.96
CA GLN A 192 -3.78 -1.82 4.74
C GLN A 192 -2.83 -1.04 3.81
N CYS A 193 -3.35 -0.07 3.03
CA CYS A 193 -2.57 0.72 2.08
C CYS A 193 -2.11 2.08 2.63
N ILE A 194 -2.92 2.72 3.48
CA ILE A 194 -2.49 3.95 4.18
C ILE A 194 -1.64 3.53 5.37
N SER A 195 -0.32 3.43 5.16
CA SER A 195 0.59 3.40 6.30
C SER A 195 0.65 4.82 6.88
N ILE A 196 -0.08 5.07 7.97
CA ILE A 196 0.33 6.12 8.90
C ILE A 196 1.53 5.53 9.64
N LEU A 197 2.74 5.89 9.21
CA LEU A 197 3.92 5.58 9.98
C LEU A 197 3.88 6.46 11.24
N CYS A 198 3.45 5.88 12.35
CA CYS A 198 3.86 6.37 13.66
C CYS A 198 5.36 6.08 13.79
N THR A 199 6.21 6.92 13.20
CA THR A 199 7.63 6.90 13.54
C THR A 199 7.76 7.35 14.99
N TYR A 200 7.94 6.40 15.90
CA TYR A 200 8.45 6.68 17.25
C TYR A 200 9.91 7.14 17.09
N ARG A 201 10.11 8.43 16.86
CA ARG A 201 11.44 9.04 16.92
C ARG A 201 11.79 9.17 18.39
N ARG A 202 12.48 8.17 18.94
CA ARG A 202 13.15 8.31 20.24
C ARG A 202 14.26 9.34 20.03
N SER A 203 14.02 10.58 20.45
CA SER A 203 15.08 11.56 20.61
C SER A 203 16.08 11.01 21.63
N GLN A 204 17.30 10.75 21.18
CA GLN A 204 18.48 10.81 22.03
C GLN A 204 18.72 12.28 22.39
#